data_AF-A0AAU4SST4-F1
#
_entry.id   AF-A0AAU4SST4-F1
#
_cell.length_a   1.000
_cell.length_b   1.000
_cell.length_c   1.000
_cell.angle_alpha   90.00
_cell.angle_beta   90.00
_cell.angle_gamma   90.00
#
_symmetry.space_group_name_H-M   'P 1'
#
loop_
_entity.id
_entity.type
_entity.pdbx_description
1 polymer ?
#
loop_
_entity_poly.entity_id
_entity_poly.type
_entity_poly.pdbx_seq_one_letter_code
_entity_poly.pdbx_strand_id
1 'polypeptide(L)'
;MGNWAVIAQCGSNPDFYGTTIIRRGLGTKDSALEELHAVVHTYLPNKRIREKWRQVYRFADQESYLVVIKGQMTEWECTLRVAELISDSTDPTRAERAQVADSVPEVADTPPTTPRDSAP
;
A
#
# COMPACT_ATOMS: atom_id res chain seq x y z
N MET A 1 -5.49 15.26 -4.30
CA MET A 1 -4.75 15.02 -3.04
C MET A 1 -4.49 13.54 -2.93
N GLY A 2 -3.26 13.13 -2.61
CA GLY A 2 -2.92 11.72 -2.48
C GLY A 2 -3.56 11.14 -1.21
N ASN A 3 -3.83 9.83 -1.20
CA ASN A 3 -4.30 9.14 0.00
C ASN A 3 -3.14 8.33 0.56
N TRP A 4 -2.49 8.87 1.59
CA TRP A 4 -1.29 8.29 2.18
C TRP A 4 -1.63 7.53 3.47
N ALA A 5 -0.82 6.53 3.75
CA ALA A 5 -0.89 5.71 4.95
C ALA A 5 0.49 5.53 5.58
N VAL A 6 0.51 5.38 6.91
CA VAL A 6 1.68 4.92 7.65
C VAL A 6 1.48 3.44 7.95
N ILE A 7 2.47 2.63 7.60
CA ILE A 7 2.43 1.18 7.78
C ILE A 7 3.60 0.71 8.65
N ALA A 8 3.36 -0.37 9.38
CA ALA A 8 4.37 -1.15 10.07
C ALA A 8 4.36 -2.57 9.51
N GLN A 9 5.53 -3.08 9.16
CA GLN A 9 5.74 -4.49 8.87
C GLN A 9 6.60 -5.06 9.99
N CYS A 10 6.03 -5.97 10.77
CA CYS A 10 6.67 -6.47 11.99
C CYS A 10 6.67 -7.99 12.08
N GLY A 11 7.76 -8.52 12.61
CA GLY A 11 7.93 -9.95 12.88
C GLY A 11 8.77 -10.16 14.14
N SER A 12 8.53 -11.28 14.82
CA SER A 12 9.42 -11.79 15.87
C SER A 12 10.24 -13.00 15.39
N ASN A 13 10.03 -13.43 14.15
CA ASN A 13 10.78 -14.46 13.45
C ASN A 13 11.07 -13.92 12.04
N PRO A 14 12.31 -14.04 11.53
CA PRO A 14 12.67 -13.61 10.18
C PRO A 14 11.74 -14.16 9.07
N ASP A 15 11.10 -15.31 9.28
CA ASP A 15 10.24 -15.94 8.27
C ASP A 15 8.78 -15.43 8.28
N PHE A 16 8.38 -14.62 9.28
CA PHE A 16 6.99 -14.18 9.41
C PHE A 16 6.87 -12.70 9.76
N TYR A 17 6.51 -11.91 8.76
CA TYR A 17 6.23 -10.48 8.89
C TYR A 17 4.77 -10.18 8.59
N GLY A 18 4.06 -9.62 9.57
CA GLY A 18 2.72 -9.07 9.40
C GLY A 18 2.75 -7.59 9.07
N THR A 19 1.96 -7.15 8.10
CA THR A 19 1.78 -5.73 7.77
C THR A 19 0.53 -5.19 8.47
N THR A 20 0.68 -4.06 9.17
CA THR A 20 -0.38 -3.34 9.86
C THR A 20 -0.41 -1.90 9.36
N ILE A 21 -1.62 -1.38 9.07
CA ILE A 21 -1.82 0.03 8.79
C ILE A 21 -1.98 0.76 10.13
N ILE A 22 -1.05 1.66 10.43
CA ILE A 22 -1.07 2.48 11.65
C ILE A 22 -2.09 3.62 11.48
N ARG A 23 -2.03 4.29 10.32
CA ARG A 23 -2.94 5.38 9.95
C ARG A 23 -3.16 5.42 8.45
N ARG A 24 -4.37 5.81 8.03
CA ARG A 24 -4.79 5.96 6.63
C ARG A 24 -5.43 7.32 6.41
N GLY A 25 -5.60 7.73 5.15
CA GLY A 25 -6.35 8.93 4.79
C GLY A 25 -5.57 10.23 4.97
N LEU A 26 -4.23 10.17 4.98
CA LEU A 26 -3.39 11.36 5.08
C LEU A 26 -3.33 12.03 3.70
N GLY A 27 -3.74 13.30 3.63
CA GLY A 27 -3.96 13.97 2.34
C GLY A 27 -2.69 14.35 1.57
N THR A 28 -1.53 14.33 2.22
CA THR A 28 -0.23 14.67 1.66
C THR A 28 0.84 13.71 2.17
N LYS A 29 1.92 13.58 1.38
CA LYS A 29 3.10 12.82 1.78
C LYS A 29 3.72 13.40 3.05
N ASP A 30 3.85 14.72 3.15
CA ASP A 30 4.46 15.38 4.31
C ASP A 30 3.69 15.10 5.60
N SER A 31 2.36 15.14 5.58
CA SER A 31 1.53 14.76 6.74
C SER A 31 1.73 13.28 7.11
N ALA A 32 1.93 12.40 6.13
CA ALA A 32 2.25 11.00 6.39
C ALA A 32 3.65 10.81 6.98
N LEU A 33 4.61 11.64 6.58
CA LEU A 33 5.96 11.63 7.14
C LEU A 33 5.97 12.17 8.57
N GLU A 34 5.27 13.26 8.86
CA GLU A 34 5.10 13.77 10.22
C GLU A 34 4.51 12.70 11.14
N GLU A 35 3.47 12.01 10.68
CA GLU A 35 2.88 10.90 11.43
C GLU A 35 3.88 9.76 11.60
N LEU A 36 4.62 9.38 10.55
CA LEU A 36 5.67 8.36 10.62
C LEU A 36 6.70 8.69 11.70
N HIS A 37 7.20 9.93 11.73
CA HIS A 37 8.19 10.39 12.71
C HIS A 37 7.63 10.32 14.14
N ALA A 38 6.34 10.64 14.33
CA ALA A 38 5.68 10.52 15.63
C ALA A 38 5.57 9.06 16.10
N VAL A 39 5.26 8.13 15.19
CA VAL A 39 5.04 6.72 15.57
C VAL A 39 6.32 5.91 15.70
N VAL A 40 7.42 6.30 15.04
CA VAL A 40 8.71 5.60 15.10
C VAL A 40 9.21 5.38 16.54
N HIS A 41 8.93 6.32 17.43
CA HIS A 41 9.37 6.27 18.83
C HIS A 41 8.38 5.62 19.79
N THR A 42 7.18 5.27 19.34
CA THR A 42 6.07 4.86 20.23
C THR A 42 5.35 3.59 19.77
N TYR A 43 5.51 3.21 18.51
CA TYR A 43 4.83 2.04 17.96
C TYR A 43 5.25 0.75 18.67
N LEU A 44 4.27 -0.09 18.96
CA LEU A 44 4.44 -1.44 19.49
C LEU A 44 3.62 -2.42 18.64
N PRO A 45 4.22 -3.51 18.12
CA PRO A 45 3.48 -4.48 17.31
C PRO A 45 2.43 -5.25 18.12
N ASN A 46 2.56 -5.28 19.45
CA ASN A 46 1.58 -5.87 20.35
C ASN A 46 1.51 -5.07 21.66
N LYS A 47 0.29 -4.70 22.07
CA LYS A 47 0.02 -3.92 23.30
C LYS A 47 0.46 -4.62 24.60
N ARG A 48 0.72 -5.93 24.55
CA ARG A 48 1.17 -6.71 25.71
C ARG A 48 2.70 -6.71 25.87
N ILE A 49 3.44 -6.14 24.93
CA ILE A 49 4.90 -6.04 25.03
C ILE A 49 5.25 -5.05 26.14
N ARG A 50 6.03 -5.54 27.12
CA ARG A 50 6.75 -4.68 28.06
C ARG A 50 8.13 -4.40 27.47
N GLU A 51 8.25 -3.24 26.83
CA GLU A 51 9.49 -2.77 26.21
C GLU A 51 10.59 -2.57 27.26
N LYS A 52 11.75 -3.19 27.07
CA LYS A 52 12.96 -2.96 27.88
C LYS A 52 13.83 -1.89 27.25
N TRP A 53 14.02 -1.98 25.93
CA TRP A 53 14.77 -1.02 25.14
C TRP A 53 14.30 -1.07 23.69
N ARG A 54 14.60 0.01 22.95
CA ARG A 54 14.41 0.11 21.50
C ARG A 54 15.63 0.71 20.82
N GLN A 55 15.86 0.30 19.58
CA GLN A 55 16.79 0.94 18.67
C GLN A 55 16.03 1.34 17.42
N VAL A 56 16.35 2.51 16.88
CA VAL A 56 15.73 3.07 15.68
C VAL A 56 16.84 3.37 14.69
N TYR A 57 16.77 2.74 13.54
CA TYR A 57 17.67 2.95 12.41
C TYR A 57 16.89 3.58 11.27
N ARG A 58 17.50 4.54 10.57
CA ARG A 58 16.96 5.07 9.32
C ARG A 58 17.64 4.35 8.17
N PHE A 59 16.87 3.90 7.17
CA PHE A 59 17.45 3.38 5.94
C PHE A 59 18.15 4.51 5.16
N ALA A 60 19.28 4.22 4.51
CA ALA A 60 20.10 5.26 3.88
C ALA A 60 19.38 5.97 2.73
N ASP A 61 18.59 5.21 1.95
CA ASP A 61 18.06 5.66 0.67
C ASP A 61 16.58 6.08 0.71
N GLN A 62 15.91 5.88 1.85
CA GLN A 62 14.46 6.05 1.96
C GLN A 62 14.09 6.61 3.34
N GLU A 63 12.99 7.36 3.36
CA GLU A 63 12.38 7.82 4.62
C GLU A 63 11.55 6.69 5.23
N SER A 64 12.28 5.66 5.66
CA SER A 64 11.79 4.47 6.32
C SER A 64 12.72 4.12 7.47
N TYR A 65 12.18 3.42 8.46
CA TYR A 65 12.87 3.16 9.72
C TYR A 65 12.78 1.69 10.09
N LEU A 66 13.91 1.10 10.48
CA LEU A 66 13.93 -0.18 11.19
C LEU A 66 13.91 0.11 12.68
N VAL A 67 12.89 -0.40 13.37
CA VAL A 67 12.73 -0.29 14.81
C VAL A 67 12.89 -1.68 15.40
N VAL A 68 13.96 -1.87 16.17
CA VAL A 68 14.21 -3.11 16.93
C VAL A 68 13.73 -2.89 18.35
N ILE A 69 12.77 -3.70 18.80
CA ILE A 69 12.11 -3.58 20.10
C ILE A 69 12.40 -4.84 20.91
N LYS A 70 13.12 -4.70 22.02
CA LYS A 70 13.34 -5.81 22.93
C LYS A 70 12.29 -5.83 24.03
N GLY A 71 11.44 -6.85 24.00
CA GLY A 71 10.55 -7.19 25.10
C GLY A 71 11.24 -8.02 26.18
N GLN A 72 10.47 -8.45 27.18
CA GLN A 72 11.00 -9.33 28.23
C GLN A 72 11.43 -10.71 27.72
N MET A 73 10.67 -11.31 26.81
CA MET A 73 10.90 -12.66 26.27
C MET A 73 11.21 -12.68 24.77
N THR A 74 10.81 -11.66 24.03
CA THR A 74 10.81 -11.66 22.56
C THR A 74 11.43 -10.39 22.04
N GLU A 75 12.12 -10.49 20.92
CA GLU A 75 12.61 -9.36 20.13
C GLU A 75 11.73 -9.19 18.92
N TRP A 76 11.46 -7.94 18.54
CA TRP A 76 10.66 -7.60 17.40
C TRP A 76 11.43 -6.67 16.48
N GLU A 77 11.40 -6.99 15.20
CA GLU A 77 11.90 -6.13 14.13
C GLU A 77 10.71 -5.55 13.39
N CYS A 78 10.65 -4.23 13.31
CA CYS A 78 9.56 -3.50 12.71
C CYS A 78 10.08 -2.50 11.68
N THR A 79 9.72 -2.67 10.42
CA THR A 79 9.95 -1.66 9.39
C THR A 79 8.76 -0.73 9.30
N LEU A 80 8.96 0.55 9.58
CA LEU A 80 7.95 1.58 9.47
C LEU A 80 8.22 2.47 8.25
N ARG A 81 7.19 2.73 7.47
CA ARG A 81 7.27 3.57 6.25
C ARG A 81 5.91 4.15 5.87
N VAL A 82 5.93 5.10 4.96
CA VAL A 82 4.71 5.60 4.30
C VAL A 82 4.40 4.79 3.04
N ALA A 83 3.11 4.73 2.69
CA ALA A 83 2.61 4.14 1.44
C ALA A 83 1.52 5.05 0.85
N GLU A 84 1.49 5.15 -0.47
CA GLU A 84 0.40 5.83 -1.19
C GLU A 84 -0.64 4.81 -1.64
N LEU A 85 -1.91 5.10 -1.39
CA LEU A 85 -3.03 4.35 -1.94
C LEU A 85 -3.22 4.74 -3.40
N ILE A 86 -2.81 3.85 -4.30
CA ILE A 86 -2.94 4.05 -5.75
C ILE A 86 -4.32 3.63 -6.26
N SER A 87 -4.98 2.70 -5.54
CA SER A 87 -6.23 2.11 -6.01
C SER A 87 -7.07 1.59 -4.85
N ASP A 88 -8.33 2.00 -4.79
CA ASP A 88 -9.33 1.48 -3.87
C ASP A 88 -10.49 0.93 -4.70
N SER A 89 -10.85 -0.34 -4.50
CA SER A 89 -11.99 -0.96 -5.18
C SER A 89 -13.33 -0.66 -4.50
N THR A 90 -13.28 -0.16 -3.27
CA THR A 90 -14.47 0.24 -2.51
C THR A 90 -14.85 1.70 -2.73
N ASP A 91 -14.02 2.45 -3.47
CA ASP A 91 -14.32 3.82 -3.88
C ASP A 91 -15.45 3.83 -4.94
N PRO A 92 -16.63 4.39 -4.62
CA PRO A 92 -17.77 4.43 -5.55
C PRO A 92 -17.45 5.15 -6.86
N THR A 93 -16.51 6.11 -6.84
CA THR A 93 -16.09 6.88 -8.02
C THR A 93 -15.35 6.02 -9.05
N ARG A 94 -14.80 4.86 -8.65
CA ARG A 94 -14.12 3.90 -9.53
C ARG A 94 -15.09 2.89 -10.14
N ALA A 95 -16.13 2.51 -9.42
CA ALA A 95 -17.15 1.57 -9.91
C ALA A 95 -17.84 2.09 -11.18
N GLU A 96 -17.99 3.41 -11.29
CA GLU A 96 -18.59 4.07 -12.46
C GLU A 96 -17.68 4.02 -13.70
N ARG A 97 -16.36 4.15 -13.53
CA ARG A 97 -15.38 4.05 -14.64
C ARG A 97 -15.22 2.62 -15.18
N ALA A 98 -15.38 1.61 -14.34
CA ALA A 98 -15.35 0.22 -14.76
C ALA A 98 -16.53 -0.14 -15.69
N GLN A 99 -17.71 0.44 -15.45
CA GLN A 99 -18.89 0.22 -16.29
C GLN A 99 -18.75 0.84 -17.69
N VAL A 100 -18.03 1.96 -17.81
CA VAL A 100 -17.79 2.61 -19.11
C VAL A 100 -16.83 1.81 -19.99
N ALA A 101 -15.83 1.15 -19.39
CA ALA A 101 -14.87 0.32 -20.14
C ALA A 101 -15.50 -0.97 -20.70
N ASP A 102 -16.51 -1.52 -20.01
CA ASP A 102 -17.26 -2.71 -20.44
C ASP A 102 -18.36 -2.38 -21.48
N SER A 103 -18.61 -1.09 -21.71
CA SER A 103 -19.67 -0.60 -22.61
C SER A 103 -19.15 -0.14 -23.98
N VAL A 104 -17.89 -0.42 -24.35
CA VAL A 104 -17.40 -0.16 -25.71
C VAL A 104 -17.77 -1.37 -26.58
N PRO A 105 -18.77 -1.26 -27.49
CA PRO A 105 -19.07 -2.37 -28.39
C PRO A 105 -17.89 -2.59 -29.32
N GLU A 106 -17.45 -3.85 -29.36
CA GLU A 106 -16.58 -4.42 -30.39
C GLU A 106 -17.19 -4.11 -31.77
N VAL A 107 -16.65 -3.08 -32.45
CA VAL A 107 -16.93 -2.85 -33.86
C VAL A 107 -16.21 -3.96 -34.62
N ALA A 108 -16.96 -5.03 -34.91
CA ALA A 108 -16.51 -6.12 -35.76
C ALA A 108 -16.25 -5.58 -37.17
N ASP A 109 -14.96 -5.46 -37.49
CA ASP A 109 -14.44 -5.13 -38.81
C ASP A 109 -14.60 -6.36 -39.72
N THR A 110 -15.80 -6.54 -40.29
CA THR A 110 -16.02 -7.56 -41.33
C THR A 110 -15.41 -7.08 -42.65
N PRO A 111 -14.47 -7.84 -43.26
CA PRO A 111 -13.92 -7.46 -44.56
C PRO A 111 -14.99 -7.60 -45.66
N PRO A 112 -15.03 -6.69 -46.65
CA PRO A 112 -16.01 -6.75 -47.73
C PRO A 112 -15.73 -7.96 -48.62
N THR A 113 -16.72 -8.86 -48.71
CA THR A 113 -16.77 -9.92 -49.72
C THR A 113 -17.21 -9.29 -51.04
N THR A 114 -16.29 -9.16 -52.00
CA THR A 114 -16.62 -8.68 -53.34
C THR A 114 -17.39 -9.77 -54.10
N PRO A 115 -18.64 -9.53 -54.55
CA PRO A 115 -19.29 -10.43 -55.49
C PRO A 115 -18.74 -10.16 -56.88
N ARG A 116 -17.95 -11.11 -57.41
CA ARG A 116 -17.57 -11.12 -58.81
C ARG A 116 -18.70 -11.76 -59.59
N ASP A 117 -19.62 -10.94 -60.09
CA ASP A 117 -20.53 -11.35 -61.13
C ASP A 117 -20.61 -10.28 -62.22
N SER A 118 -20.14 -10.64 -63.41
CA SER A 118 -20.53 -10.06 -64.70
C SER A 118 -19.90 -10.93 -65.80
N ALA A 119 -20.77 -11.78 -66.35
CA ALA A 119 -20.74 -12.42 -67.67
C ALA A 119 -20.61 -11.40 -68.82
N PRO A 120 -20.69 -11.77 -70.12
CA PRO A 120 -20.65 -13.08 -70.78
C PRO A 120 -19.41 -13.31 -71.67
#